data_AF-A0A963YSA3-F1
#
_entry.id   AF-A0A963YSA3-F1
#
_cell.length_a   1.000
_cell.length_b   1.000
_cell.length_c   1.000
_cell.angle_alpha   90.00
_cell.angle_beta   90.00
_cell.angle_gamma   90.00
#
_symmetry.space_group_name_H-M   'P 1'
#
loop_
_entity.id
_entity.type
_entity.pdbx_description
1 polymer ?
#
loop_
_entity_poly.entity_id
_entity_poly.type
_entity_poly.pdbx_seq_one_letter_code
_entity_poly.pdbx_strand_id
1 'polypeptide(L)'
;MIEAELRARLARPVAVAERRDIADSTAQGLAAAVLVPIILDPSPRILLTKRATHLRHHAGQVSFPGGRIDAQDASPEAAALREAWEEIAMPAGAVDLIGRLSNIETGTGFLVTPVIGLLAPGVPLHPAAEEVAEILTLPLSVLLDPEQPKRQRMKLKTGDWRDIWVWPHDDHYIWGATAAILLDLAQRLRDHA
;
A
#
# COMPACT_ATOMS: atom_id res chain seq x y z
N MET A 1 20.96 -5.49 10.17
CA MET A 1 21.23 -5.98 8.79
C MET A 1 20.03 -5.80 7.89
N ILE A 2 18.82 -6.27 8.27
CA ILE A 2 17.64 -6.17 7.39
C ILE A 2 17.13 -4.73 7.18
N GLU A 3 17.11 -3.91 8.22
CA GLU A 3 16.66 -2.51 8.13
C GLU A 3 17.54 -1.66 7.19
N ALA A 4 18.86 -1.73 7.38
CA ALA A 4 19.81 -0.99 6.54
C ALA A 4 19.67 -1.39 5.06
N GLU A 5 19.44 -2.67 4.78
CA GLU A 5 19.21 -3.17 3.43
C GLU A 5 17.90 -2.64 2.82
N LEU A 6 16.82 -2.66 3.59
CA LEU A 6 15.53 -2.07 3.17
C LEU A 6 15.70 -0.60 2.82
N ARG A 7 16.41 0.17 3.66
CA ARG A 7 16.69 1.59 3.38
C ARG A 7 17.52 1.76 2.12
N ALA A 8 18.58 0.97 1.94
CA ALA A 8 19.44 1.06 0.78
C ALA A 8 18.69 0.77 -0.53
N ARG A 9 17.79 -0.23 -0.54
CA ARG A 9 17.03 -0.63 -1.73
C ARG A 9 15.82 0.26 -2.01
N LEU A 10 15.24 0.91 -1.00
CA LEU A 10 13.98 1.64 -1.11
C LEU A 10 14.12 3.16 -1.07
N ALA A 11 15.32 3.68 -0.77
CA ALA A 11 15.61 5.10 -0.83
C ALA A 11 15.61 5.61 -2.29
N ARG A 12 14.44 5.97 -2.81
CA ARG A 12 14.31 6.66 -4.10
C ARG A 12 13.87 8.11 -3.90
N PRO A 13 14.55 9.09 -4.51
CA PRO A 13 14.02 10.44 -4.63
C PRO A 13 12.81 10.46 -5.60
N VAL A 14 11.83 11.28 -5.28
CA VAL A 14 10.62 11.49 -6.11
C VAL A 14 10.97 12.26 -7.37
N ALA A 15 10.54 11.77 -8.53
CA ALA A 15 10.79 12.45 -9.80
C ALA A 15 9.91 13.72 -9.95
N VAL A 16 10.39 14.73 -10.69
CA VAL A 16 9.64 15.99 -10.89
C VAL A 16 8.32 15.78 -11.64
N ALA A 17 8.28 14.85 -12.60
CA ALA A 17 7.06 14.51 -13.33
C ALA A 17 5.98 13.96 -12.40
N GLU A 18 6.35 13.02 -11.52
CA GLU A 18 5.43 12.44 -10.52
C GLU A 18 4.81 13.51 -9.61
N ARG A 19 5.53 14.61 -9.33
CA ARG A 19 4.99 15.72 -8.54
C ARG A 19 3.90 16.50 -9.27
N ARG A 20 4.01 16.68 -10.59
CA ARG A 20 3.00 17.39 -11.39
C ARG A 20 1.72 16.56 -11.52
N ASP A 21 1.86 15.29 -11.83
CA ASP A 21 0.72 14.38 -11.98
C ASP A 21 -0.09 14.28 -10.68
N ILE A 22 0.59 14.27 -9.52
CA ILE A 22 -0.07 14.32 -8.21
C ILE A 22 -0.84 15.62 -8.05
N ALA A 23 -0.22 16.78 -8.31
CA ALA A 23 -0.89 18.08 -8.15
C ALA A 23 -2.15 18.20 -9.04
N ASP A 24 -2.05 17.78 -10.30
CA ASP A 24 -3.19 17.79 -11.23
C ASP A 24 -4.29 16.83 -10.77
N SER A 25 -3.93 15.63 -10.31
CA SER A 25 -4.88 14.66 -9.76
C SER A 25 -5.53 15.13 -8.46
N THR A 26 -4.80 15.83 -7.60
CA THR A 26 -5.34 16.43 -6.36
C THR A 26 -6.38 17.47 -6.71
N ALA A 27 -6.12 18.35 -7.69
CA ALA A 27 -7.08 19.35 -8.14
C ALA A 27 -8.37 18.72 -8.71
N GLN A 28 -8.31 17.49 -9.21
CA GLN A 28 -9.45 16.72 -9.72
C GLN A 28 -10.11 15.83 -8.65
N GLY A 29 -9.59 15.77 -7.42
CA GLY A 29 -10.08 14.88 -6.37
C GLY A 29 -9.78 13.39 -6.62
N LEU A 30 -8.78 13.11 -7.45
CA LEU A 30 -8.35 11.77 -7.88
C LEU A 30 -6.98 11.37 -7.33
N ALA A 31 -6.30 12.23 -6.57
CA ALA A 31 -5.07 11.85 -5.88
C ALA A 31 -5.39 11.08 -4.59
N ALA A 32 -4.63 10.01 -4.37
CA ALA A 32 -4.69 9.21 -3.15
C ALA A 32 -3.28 8.86 -2.69
N ALA A 33 -3.12 8.62 -1.39
CA ALA A 33 -1.86 8.15 -0.82
C ALA A 33 -2.13 6.97 0.11
N VAL A 34 -1.23 5.99 0.06
CA VAL A 34 -1.28 4.83 0.95
C VAL A 34 0.06 4.64 1.66
N LEU A 35 0.01 4.20 2.91
CA LEU A 35 1.19 3.80 3.65
C LEU A 35 1.48 2.32 3.37
N VAL A 36 2.72 1.99 3.04
CA VAL A 36 3.25 0.64 2.84
C VAL A 36 4.14 0.33 4.05
N PRO A 37 3.59 -0.18 5.17
CA PRO A 37 4.32 -0.31 6.42
C PRO A 37 5.01 -1.69 6.45
N ILE A 38 6.33 -1.69 6.67
CA ILE A 38 7.12 -2.89 6.87
C ILE A 38 7.45 -2.99 8.36
N ILE A 39 6.89 -3.99 9.03
CA ILE A 39 7.14 -4.30 10.44
C ILE A 39 8.50 -4.97 10.55
N LEU A 40 9.41 -4.37 11.32
CA LEU A 40 10.80 -4.82 11.50
C LEU A 40 10.95 -5.93 12.55
N ASP A 41 10.13 -6.97 12.44
CA ASP A 41 10.29 -8.21 13.22
C ASP A 41 11.50 -9.03 12.72
N PRO A 42 12.00 -10.03 13.46
CA PRO A 42 13.03 -10.95 12.96
C PRO A 42 12.67 -11.63 11.63
N SER A 43 11.36 -11.85 11.39
CA SER A 43 10.80 -12.16 10.09
C SER A 43 9.90 -10.98 9.67
N PRO A 44 10.39 -10.05 8.84
CA PRO A 44 9.64 -8.84 8.53
C PRO A 44 8.33 -9.15 7.84
N ARG A 45 7.33 -8.29 8.08
CA ARG A 45 5.99 -8.44 7.53
C ARG A 45 5.49 -7.10 7.00
N ILE A 46 4.62 -7.15 6.01
CA ILE A 46 3.97 -5.99 5.43
C ILE A 46 2.58 -5.90 6.04
N LEU A 47 2.24 -4.74 6.60
CA LEU A 47 0.92 -4.51 7.16
C LEU A 47 -0.08 -4.14 6.07
N LEU A 48 -1.26 -4.74 6.14
CA LEU A 48 -2.39 -4.51 5.26
C LEU A 48 -3.66 -4.38 6.10
N THR A 49 -4.71 -3.82 5.49
CA THR A 49 -6.04 -3.70 6.07
C THR A 49 -7.05 -4.40 5.17
N LYS A 50 -8.13 -4.89 5.77
CA LYS A 50 -9.31 -5.35 5.07
C LYS A 50 -10.42 -4.34 5.31
N ARG A 51 -10.92 -3.76 4.22
CA ARG A 51 -11.98 -2.75 4.29
C ARG A 51 -13.27 -3.38 4.81
N ALA A 52 -14.00 -2.65 5.65
CA ALA A 52 -15.28 -3.08 6.17
C ALA A 52 -16.28 -3.37 5.05
N THR A 53 -17.08 -4.42 5.21
CA THR A 53 -17.96 -4.94 4.15
C THR A 53 -19.16 -4.02 3.85
N HIS A 54 -19.48 -3.10 4.75
CA HIS A 54 -20.58 -2.16 4.61
C HIS A 54 -20.21 -0.86 3.86
N LEU A 55 -18.94 -0.69 3.49
CA LEU A 55 -18.48 0.48 2.75
C LEU A 55 -19.04 0.51 1.32
N ARG A 56 -19.33 1.72 0.81
CA ARG A 56 -19.88 1.90 -0.55
C ARG A 56 -18.88 1.53 -1.65
N HIS A 57 -17.60 1.72 -1.38
CA HIS A 57 -16.51 1.49 -2.31
C HIS A 57 -15.51 0.48 -1.71
N HIS A 58 -15.07 -0.46 -2.56
CA HIS A 58 -14.02 -1.43 -2.22
C HIS A 58 -14.32 -2.29 -0.97
N ALA A 59 -15.60 -2.52 -0.66
CA ALA A 59 -16.04 -3.34 0.46
C ALA A 59 -15.33 -4.71 0.48
N GLY A 60 -14.75 -5.06 1.64
CA GLY A 60 -14.08 -6.34 1.85
C GLY A 60 -12.74 -6.53 1.12
N GLN A 61 -12.27 -5.53 0.35
CA GLN A 61 -10.99 -5.63 -0.35
C GLN A 61 -9.82 -5.46 0.63
N VAL A 62 -8.72 -6.16 0.35
CA VAL A 62 -7.45 -5.94 1.04
C VAL A 62 -6.72 -4.75 0.41
N SER A 63 -6.33 -3.80 1.24
CA SER A 63 -5.61 -2.59 0.86
C SER A 63 -4.46 -2.31 1.82
N PHE A 64 -3.60 -1.40 1.42
CA PHE A 64 -2.76 -0.67 2.36
C PHE A 64 -3.61 0.36 3.11
N PRO A 65 -3.23 0.76 4.34
CA PRO A 65 -3.85 1.91 4.99
C PRO A 65 -3.69 3.16 4.12
N GLY A 66 -4.78 3.91 3.91
CA GLY A 66 -4.71 5.08 3.05
C GLY A 66 -6.01 5.47 2.39
N GLY A 67 -5.99 6.65 1.80
CA GLY A 67 -7.18 7.29 1.27
C GLY A 67 -6.84 8.45 0.34
N ARG A 68 -7.80 9.36 0.18
CA ARG A 68 -7.64 10.52 -0.71
C ARG A 68 -6.66 11.51 -0.09
N ILE A 69 -5.94 12.22 -0.96
CA ILE A 69 -5.16 13.39 -0.53
C ILE A 69 -6.12 14.56 -0.45
N ASP A 70 -6.29 15.10 0.76
CA ASP A 70 -7.14 16.25 1.02
C ASP A 70 -6.40 17.56 0.74
N ALA A 71 -7.15 18.65 0.55
CA ALA A 71 -6.57 19.97 0.27
C ALA A 71 -5.71 20.51 1.42
N GLN A 72 -5.89 19.99 2.64
CA GLN A 72 -5.12 20.36 3.82
C GLN A 72 -3.87 19.49 4.00
N ASP A 73 -3.74 18.38 3.27
CA ASP A 73 -2.57 17.51 3.36
C ASP A 73 -1.37 18.20 2.70
N ALA A 74 -0.32 18.45 3.48
CA ALA A 74 0.88 19.14 3.00
C ALA A 74 1.67 18.31 1.96
N SER A 75 1.47 16.99 1.94
CA SER A 75 2.10 16.06 1.02
C SER A 75 1.38 14.71 0.99
N PRO A 76 1.68 13.83 0.01
CA PRO A 76 1.24 12.43 0.03
C PRO A 76 1.63 11.67 1.32
N GLU A 77 2.79 11.96 1.89
CA GLU A 77 3.18 11.39 3.20
C GLU A 77 2.25 11.83 4.31
N ALA A 78 1.88 13.12 4.35
CA ALA A 78 0.96 13.63 5.35
C ALA A 78 -0.41 12.94 5.26
N ALA A 79 -0.92 12.79 4.03
CA ALA A 79 -2.16 12.05 3.77
C ALA A 79 -2.06 10.59 4.22
N ALA A 80 -1.00 9.87 3.82
CA ALA A 80 -0.81 8.47 4.19
C ALA A 80 -0.72 8.26 5.71
N LEU A 81 -0.06 9.18 6.44
CA LEU A 81 0.03 9.15 7.90
C LEU A 81 -1.30 9.48 8.59
N ARG A 82 -2.04 10.47 8.08
CA ARG A 82 -3.38 10.83 8.58
C ARG A 82 -4.33 9.65 8.45
N GLU A 83 -4.39 9.06 7.26
CA GLU A 83 -5.25 7.91 6.98
C GLU A 83 -4.84 6.68 7.81
N ALA A 84 -3.54 6.41 7.98
CA ALA A 84 -3.08 5.32 8.84
C ALA A 84 -3.44 5.56 10.32
N TRP A 85 -3.48 6.81 10.77
CA TRP A 85 -3.99 7.16 12.09
C TRP A 85 -5.51 6.93 12.19
N GLU A 86 -6.27 7.39 11.21
CA GLU A 86 -7.74 7.26 11.17
C GLU A 86 -8.18 5.79 11.07
N GLU A 87 -7.58 5.00 10.19
CA GLU A 87 -8.00 3.63 9.90
C GLU A 87 -7.51 2.61 10.94
N ILE A 88 -6.29 2.77 11.49
CA ILE A 88 -5.65 1.76 12.34
C ILE A 88 -4.97 2.32 13.60
N ALA A 89 -5.22 3.58 13.95
CA ALA A 89 -4.64 4.26 15.11
C ALA A 89 -3.10 4.25 15.13
N MET A 90 -2.45 4.23 13.95
CA MET A 90 -0.99 4.24 13.87
C MET A 90 -0.43 5.63 14.20
N PRO A 91 0.34 5.80 15.29
CA PRO A 91 0.93 7.10 15.60
C PRO A 91 1.96 7.49 14.55
N ALA A 92 1.93 8.73 14.08
CA ALA A 92 2.87 9.20 13.05
C ALA A 92 4.36 9.02 13.44
N GLY A 93 4.69 9.15 14.73
CA GLY A 93 6.05 8.94 15.24
C GLY A 93 6.47 7.47 15.39
N ALA A 94 5.56 6.52 15.19
CA ALA A 94 5.86 5.09 15.27
C ALA A 94 6.44 4.51 13.97
N VAL A 95 6.26 5.23 12.85
CA VAL A 95 6.70 4.81 11.52
C VAL A 95 7.74 5.76 10.97
N ASP A 96 8.85 5.22 10.48
CA ASP A 96 9.89 5.99 9.82
C ASP A 96 9.72 5.92 8.30
N LEU A 97 9.45 7.06 7.66
CA LEU A 97 9.19 7.12 6.23
C LEU A 97 10.52 7.15 5.45
N ILE A 98 10.70 6.17 4.55
CA ILE A 98 12.00 5.95 3.89
C ILE A 98 11.98 6.19 2.38
N GLY A 99 10.81 6.41 1.78
CA GLY A 99 10.71 6.68 0.35
C GLY A 99 9.32 6.43 -0.22
N ARG A 100 9.25 6.43 -1.55
CA ARG A 100 8.01 6.14 -2.30
C ARG A 100 8.24 5.09 -3.39
N LEU A 101 7.20 4.33 -3.65
CA LEU A 101 7.07 3.51 -4.86
C LEU A 101 6.57 4.37 -6.02
N SER A 102 6.49 3.77 -7.20
CA SER A 102 5.94 4.43 -8.38
C SER A 102 4.44 4.68 -8.16
N ASN A 103 3.94 5.80 -8.68
CA ASN A 103 2.50 6.06 -8.64
C ASN A 103 1.75 5.00 -9.45
N ILE A 104 0.57 4.62 -8.99
CA ILE A 104 -0.29 3.64 -9.67
C ILE A 104 -1.63 4.27 -10.00
N GLU A 105 -2.00 4.21 -11.27
CA GLU A 105 -3.35 4.56 -11.70
C GLU A 105 -4.28 3.35 -11.50
N THR A 106 -5.37 3.57 -10.77
CA THR A 106 -6.38 2.54 -10.51
C THR A 106 -7.40 2.48 -11.66
N GLY A 107 -8.10 1.35 -11.80
CA GLY A 107 -9.21 1.24 -12.77
C GLY A 107 -10.40 2.19 -12.48
N THR A 108 -10.39 2.86 -11.33
CA THR A 108 -11.35 3.89 -10.91
C THR A 108 -10.87 5.32 -11.15
N GLY A 109 -9.70 5.50 -11.77
CA GLY A 109 -9.14 6.81 -12.12
C GLY A 109 -8.33 7.50 -11.02
N PHE A 110 -8.16 6.87 -9.85
CA PHE A 110 -7.27 7.40 -8.81
C PHE A 110 -5.81 7.23 -9.19
N LEU A 111 -5.01 8.27 -8.97
CA LEU A 111 -3.55 8.22 -8.95
C LEU A 111 -3.09 8.01 -7.50
N VAL A 112 -2.65 6.79 -7.19
CA VAL A 112 -2.23 6.39 -5.84
C VAL A 112 -0.73 6.55 -5.71
N THR A 113 -0.28 7.27 -4.69
CA THR A 113 1.12 7.39 -4.28
C THR A 113 1.41 6.46 -3.08
N PRO A 114 2.18 5.37 -3.26
CA PRO A 114 2.54 4.48 -2.16
C PRO A 114 3.78 5.01 -1.42
N VAL A 115 3.62 5.31 -0.15
CA VAL A 115 4.64 5.83 0.77
C VAL A 115 5.17 4.68 1.61
N ILE A 116 6.48 4.45 1.63
CA ILE A 116 7.08 3.34 2.35
C ILE A 116 7.47 3.78 3.76
N GLY A 117 7.03 3.01 4.75
CA GLY A 117 7.35 3.25 6.16
C GLY A 117 7.92 2.01 6.85
N LEU A 118 8.90 2.20 7.72
CA LEU A 118 9.41 1.15 8.60
C LEU A 118 8.75 1.29 9.97
N LEU A 119 8.07 0.24 10.41
CA LEU A 119 7.31 0.21 11.66
C LEU A 119 8.05 -0.64 12.69
N ALA A 120 8.22 -0.10 13.89
CA ALA A 120 8.77 -0.86 15.01
C ALA A 120 7.83 -2.02 15.41
N PRO A 121 8.38 -3.18 15.84
CA PRO A 121 7.58 -4.25 16.43
C PRO A 121 6.77 -3.79 17.64
N GLY A 122 5.60 -4.38 17.83
CA GLY A 122 4.81 -4.20 19.06
C GLY A 122 4.10 -2.85 19.20
N VAL A 123 4.08 -2.02 18.15
CA VAL A 123 3.23 -0.82 18.11
C VAL A 123 1.76 -1.28 18.21
N PRO A 124 0.99 -0.79 19.21
CA PRO A 124 -0.42 -1.12 19.33
C PRO A 124 -1.19 -0.44 18.19
N LEU A 125 -1.94 -1.23 17.44
CA LEU A 125 -2.78 -0.77 16.34
C LEU A 125 -4.22 -1.19 16.60
N HIS A 126 -5.16 -0.32 16.27
CA HIS A 126 -6.58 -0.53 16.53
C HIS A 126 -7.39 -0.17 15.29
N PRO A 127 -8.09 -1.14 14.68
CA PRO A 127 -8.91 -0.84 13.51
C PRO A 127 -10.10 0.05 13.90
N ALA A 128 -10.33 1.10 13.11
CA ALA A 128 -11.57 1.84 13.11
C ALA A 128 -12.66 0.99 12.44
N ALA A 129 -13.56 0.40 13.22
CA ALA A 129 -14.50 -0.64 12.76
C ALA A 129 -15.46 -0.17 11.66
N GLU A 130 -15.68 1.14 11.55
CA GLU A 130 -16.41 1.80 10.48
C GLU A 130 -15.74 1.66 9.10
N GLU A 131 -14.42 1.49 9.05
CA GLU A 131 -13.65 1.49 7.80
C GLU A 131 -12.82 0.23 7.62
N VAL A 132 -12.27 -0.31 8.70
CA VAL A 132 -11.38 -1.47 8.73
C VAL A 132 -12.03 -2.60 9.51
N ALA A 133 -12.30 -3.70 8.83
CA ALA A 133 -12.76 -4.93 9.47
C ALA A 133 -11.61 -5.70 10.15
N GLU A 134 -10.40 -5.61 9.59
CA GLU A 134 -9.28 -6.44 10.02
C GLU A 134 -7.94 -5.80 9.66
N ILE A 135 -6.97 -5.89 10.58
CA ILE A 135 -5.55 -5.62 10.31
C ILE A 135 -4.89 -6.97 10.10
N LEU A 136 -4.23 -7.14 8.96
CA LEU A 136 -3.55 -8.39 8.58
C LEU A 136 -2.11 -8.11 8.14
N THR A 137 -1.34 -9.18 7.95
CA THR A 137 0.06 -9.06 7.52
C THR A 137 0.44 -10.06 6.46
N LEU A 138 1.25 -9.64 5.49
CA LEU A 138 1.90 -10.52 4.51
C LEU A 138 3.38 -10.68 4.87
N PRO A 139 3.91 -11.90 5.06
CA PRO A 139 5.33 -12.08 5.30
C PRO A 139 6.18 -11.52 4.16
N LEU A 140 7.26 -10.80 4.48
CA LEU A 140 8.15 -10.25 3.47
C LEU A 140 8.83 -11.38 2.67
N SER A 141 9.07 -12.55 3.28
CA SER A 141 9.58 -13.73 2.57
C SER A 141 8.65 -14.20 1.46
N VAL A 142 7.32 -14.16 1.70
CA VAL A 142 6.32 -14.47 0.68
C VAL A 142 6.44 -13.44 -0.43
N LEU A 143 6.46 -12.14 -0.10
CA LEU A 143 6.65 -11.07 -1.10
C LEU A 143 7.91 -11.30 -1.97
N LEU A 144 9.02 -11.71 -1.37
CA LEU A 144 10.31 -11.81 -2.06
C LEU A 144 10.44 -13.07 -2.92
N ASP A 145 9.60 -14.08 -2.74
CA ASP A 145 9.60 -15.29 -3.57
C ASP A 145 8.99 -15.01 -4.96
N PRO A 146 9.78 -15.11 -6.06
CA PRO A 146 9.33 -14.77 -7.40
C PRO A 146 8.21 -15.68 -7.93
N GLU A 147 8.03 -16.86 -7.34
CA GLU A 147 7.01 -17.82 -7.76
C GLU A 147 5.66 -17.59 -7.10
N GLN A 148 5.59 -16.79 -6.04
CA GLN A 148 4.36 -16.57 -5.28
C GLN A 148 3.29 -15.73 -6.00
N PRO A 149 3.58 -14.58 -6.64
CA PRO A 149 2.51 -13.82 -7.28
C PRO A 149 1.92 -14.68 -8.41
N LYS A 150 0.62 -14.95 -8.34
CA LYS A 150 -0.08 -15.80 -9.31
C LYS A 150 -0.81 -14.92 -10.31
N ARG A 151 -0.74 -15.31 -11.59
CA ARG A 151 -1.64 -14.76 -12.62
C ARG A 151 -2.98 -15.48 -12.53
N GLN A 152 -4.05 -14.71 -12.49
CA GLN A 152 -5.41 -15.23 -12.54
C GLN A 152 -6.23 -14.46 -13.58
N ARG A 153 -7.15 -15.15 -14.25
CA ARG A 153 -8.09 -14.50 -15.17
C ARG A 153 -9.29 -14.00 -14.38
N MET A 154 -9.56 -12.71 -14.48
CA MET A 154 -10.75 -12.10 -13.91
C MET A 154 -11.61 -11.50 -15.01
N LYS A 155 -12.92 -11.75 -14.93
CA LYS A 155 -13.91 -11.12 -15.82
C LYS A 155 -14.28 -9.76 -15.25
N LEU A 156 -14.03 -8.71 -16.03
CA LEU A 156 -14.42 -7.36 -15.69
C LEU A 156 -15.94 -7.16 -15.83
N LYS A 157 -16.46 -6.11 -15.20
CA LYS A 157 -17.86 -5.69 -15.36
C LYS A 157 -18.23 -5.37 -16.82
N THR A 158 -17.25 -4.98 -17.64
CA THR A 158 -17.41 -4.75 -19.09
C THR A 158 -17.65 -6.03 -19.88
N GLY A 159 -17.39 -7.20 -19.28
CA GLY A 159 -17.46 -8.51 -19.94
C GLY A 159 -16.11 -9.04 -20.41
N ASP A 160 -15.10 -8.19 -20.49
CA ASP A 160 -13.74 -8.56 -20.91
C ASP A 160 -13.02 -9.37 -19.84
N TRP A 161 -12.15 -10.27 -20.29
CA TRP A 161 -11.23 -10.98 -19.41
C TRP A 161 -9.90 -10.24 -19.33
N ARG A 162 -9.37 -10.07 -18.12
CA ARG A 162 -8.01 -9.59 -17.90
C ARG A 162 -7.23 -10.54 -17.02
N ASP A 163 -5.95 -10.66 -17.33
CA ASP A 163 -4.98 -11.28 -16.42
C ASP A 163 -4.67 -10.27 -15.33
N ILE A 164 -4.88 -10.68 -14.08
CA ILE A 164 -4.53 -9.92 -12.89
C ILE A 164 -3.50 -10.67 -12.08
N TRP A 165 -2.71 -9.92 -11.32
CA TRP A 165 -1.83 -10.48 -10.32
C TRP A 165 -2.55 -10.61 -8.99
N VAL A 166 -2.31 -11.73 -8.33
CA VAL A 166 -2.84 -12.05 -7.01
C VAL A 166 -1.68 -12.49 -6.12
N TRP A 167 -1.59 -11.88 -4.95
CA TRP A 167 -0.67 -12.32 -3.91
C TRP A 167 -1.35 -13.39 -3.04
N PRO A 168 -0.73 -14.58 -2.85
CA PRO A 168 -1.28 -15.60 -1.98
C PRO A 168 -1.34 -15.11 -0.53
N HIS A 169 -2.46 -15.42 0.11
CA HIS A 169 -2.69 -15.25 1.54
C HIS A 169 -3.71 -16.31 1.96
N ASP A 170 -3.55 -16.88 3.16
CA ASP A 170 -4.36 -18.02 3.62
C ASP A 170 -5.86 -17.68 3.62
N ASP A 171 -6.23 -16.57 4.25
CA ASP A 171 -7.64 -16.19 4.42
C ASP A 171 -8.11 -15.04 3.51
N HIS A 172 -7.23 -14.50 2.66
CA HIS A 172 -7.48 -13.22 2.00
C HIS A 172 -7.10 -13.24 0.51
N TYR A 173 -7.84 -12.44 -0.25
CA TYR A 173 -7.61 -12.28 -1.68
C TYR A 173 -6.98 -10.91 -1.96
N ILE A 174 -5.68 -10.90 -2.21
CA ILE A 174 -4.89 -9.68 -2.42
C ILE A 174 -4.68 -9.47 -3.91
N TRP A 175 -5.34 -8.47 -4.49
CA TRP A 175 -5.38 -8.22 -5.94
C TRP A 175 -5.45 -6.72 -6.26
N GLY A 176 -5.53 -6.38 -7.55
CA GLY A 176 -5.77 -5.01 -8.00
C GLY A 176 -4.61 -4.07 -7.67
N ALA A 177 -4.93 -2.85 -7.24
CA ALA A 177 -3.92 -1.84 -6.91
C ALA A 177 -2.95 -2.32 -5.82
N THR A 178 -3.46 -2.99 -4.77
CA THR A 178 -2.64 -3.57 -3.70
C THR A 178 -1.61 -4.56 -4.24
N ALA A 179 -2.01 -5.48 -5.12
CA ALA A 179 -1.08 -6.43 -5.73
C ALA A 179 -0.07 -5.75 -6.67
N ALA A 180 -0.47 -4.68 -7.36
CA ALA A 180 0.45 -3.90 -8.19
C ALA A 180 1.51 -3.16 -7.36
N ILE A 181 1.13 -2.57 -6.22
CA ILE A 181 2.07 -1.96 -5.26
C ILE A 181 3.03 -3.01 -4.71
N LEU A 182 2.54 -4.18 -4.33
CA LEU A 182 3.37 -5.28 -3.86
C LEU A 182 4.36 -5.76 -4.93
N LEU A 183 3.97 -5.77 -6.21
CA LEU A 183 4.89 -6.10 -7.30
C LEU A 183 6.03 -5.09 -7.46
N ASP A 184 5.76 -3.78 -7.44
CA ASP A 184 6.81 -2.75 -7.48
C ASP A 184 7.74 -2.89 -6.27
N LEU A 185 7.17 -3.06 -5.06
CA LEU A 185 7.95 -3.31 -3.86
C LEU A 185 8.85 -4.55 -3.99
N ALA A 186 8.30 -5.67 -4.48
CA ALA A 186 9.04 -6.90 -4.67
C ALA A 186 10.18 -6.74 -5.69
N GLN A 187 9.92 -6.07 -6.82
CA GLN A 187 10.92 -5.80 -7.85
C GLN A 187 12.09 -4.99 -7.27
N ARG A 188 11.83 -3.87 -6.60
CA ARG A 188 12.88 -3.05 -5.98
C ARG A 188 13.69 -3.80 -4.96
N LEU A 189 13.04 -4.65 -4.17
CA LEU A 189 13.73 -5.44 -3.18
C LEU A 189 14.52 -6.61 -3.77
N ARG A 190 14.23 -7.04 -5.00
CA ARG A 190 14.96 -8.13 -5.70
C ARG A 190 16.07 -7.62 -6.61
N ASP A 191 15.86 -6.50 -7.30
CA ASP A 191 16.74 -5.97 -8.37
C ASP A 191 18.13 -5.52 -7.89
N HIS A 192 18.37 -5.54 -6.57
CA HIS A 192 19.66 -5.24 -5.94
C HIS A 192 20.30 -6.45 -5.24
N ALA A 193 19.91 -7.68 -5.60
CA ALA A 193 20.52 -8.93 -5.10
C ALA A 193 21.67 -9.43 -5.98
#